data_AF-A0A402BGK6-F1
#
_entry.id   AF-A0A402BGK6-F1
#
_cell.length_a   1.000
_cell.length_b   1.000
_cell.length_c   1.000
_cell.angle_alpha   90.00
_cell.angle_beta   90.00
_cell.angle_gamma   90.00
#
_symmetry.space_group_name_H-M   'P 1'
#
loop_
_entity.id
_entity.type
_entity.pdbx_description
1 polymer ?
#
loop_
_entity_poly.entity_id
_entity_poly.type
_entity_poly.pdbx_seq_one_letter_code
_entity_poly.pdbx_strand_id
1 'polypeptide(L)'
;MTHFSNNEQNKLIQQRFGVAASDYVGSSVHSQGPDLDWLVQAAELKGSEVVVDLATGAGHAAFALAPHAHEVIAIDFTVPMLEAAQKSAGYAY
;
A
#
# COMPACT_ATOMS: atom_id res chain seq x y z
N MET A 1 0.38 27.25 20.28
CA MET A 1 0.59 26.61 18.97
C MET A 1 1.80 25.70 19.10
N THR A 2 1.57 24.43 19.43
CA THR A 2 2.64 23.45 19.67
C THR A 2 3.36 23.16 18.36
N HIS A 3 4.63 23.55 18.27
CA HIS A 3 5.50 23.18 17.16
C HIS A 3 6.05 21.79 17.47
N PHE A 4 5.47 20.76 16.87
CA PHE A 4 6.06 19.43 16.90
C PHE A 4 7.33 19.44 16.06
N SER A 5 8.40 18.81 16.54
CA SER A 5 9.52 18.52 15.67
C SER A 5 9.08 17.52 14.59
N ASN A 6 9.70 17.56 13.40
CA ASN A 6 9.42 16.59 12.34
C ASN A 6 9.46 15.13 12.84
N ASN A 7 10.33 14.83 13.80
CA ASN A 7 10.45 13.49 14.39
C ASN A 7 9.25 13.10 15.26
N GLU A 8 8.63 14.05 15.96
CA GLU A 8 7.44 13.77 16.77
C GLU A 8 6.19 13.62 15.89
N GLN A 9 6.05 14.44 14.84
CA GLN A 9 5.00 14.24 13.83
C GLN A 9 5.14 12.88 13.15
N ASN A 10 6.35 12.48 12.75
CA ASN A 10 6.59 11.19 12.13
C ASN A 10 6.18 10.02 13.05
N LYS A 11 6.53 10.08 14.33
CA LYS A 11 6.14 9.04 15.31
C LYS A 11 4.62 8.96 15.50
N LEU A 12 3.93 10.10 15.54
CA LEU A 12 2.48 10.13 15.67
C LEU A 12 1.76 9.55 14.44
N ILE A 13 2.28 9.82 13.23
CA ILE A 13 1.76 9.23 11.98
C ILE A 13 1.94 7.70 12.01
N GLN A 14 3.13 7.21 12.40
CA GLN A 14 3.39 5.78 12.56
C GLN A 14 2.41 5.12 13.55
N GLN A 15 2.21 5.72 14.72
CA GLN A 15 1.32 5.16 15.75
C GLN A 15 -0.14 5.15 15.31
N ARG A 16 -0.62 6.22 14.66
CA ARG A 16 -2.04 6.36 14.31
C ARG A 16 -2.45 5.44 13.17
N PHE A 17 -1.59 5.26 12.17
CA PHE A 17 -1.90 4.42 11.00
C PHE A 17 -1.38 2.99 11.15
N GLY A 18 -0.32 2.76 11.93
CA GLY A 18 0.20 1.41 12.19
C GLY A 18 -0.74 0.51 12.98
N VAL A 19 -1.57 1.07 13.88
CA VAL A 19 -2.59 0.30 14.63
C VAL A 19 -3.69 -0.23 13.71
N ALA A 20 -3.96 0.43 12.58
CA ALA A 20 -4.92 -0.05 11.58
C ALA A 20 -4.36 -1.16 10.67
N ALA A 21 -3.05 -1.44 10.71
CA ALA A 21 -2.43 -2.43 9.83
C ALA A 21 -3.05 -3.83 9.98
N SER A 22 -3.37 -4.25 11.21
CA SER A 22 -4.05 -5.52 11.45
C SER A 22 -5.46 -5.59 10.85
N ASP A 23 -6.17 -4.46 10.82
CA ASP A 23 -7.54 -4.40 10.30
C ASP A 23 -7.55 -4.33 8.76
N TYR A 24 -6.52 -3.75 8.14
CA TYR A 24 -6.37 -3.66 6.69
C TYR A 24 -5.90 -4.97 6.03
N VAL A 25 -5.11 -5.80 6.72
CA VAL A 25 -4.73 -7.15 6.25
C VAL A 25 -5.95 -8.08 6.12
N GLY A 26 -7.00 -7.84 6.90
CA GLY A 26 -8.21 -8.67 6.93
C GLY A 26 -9.44 -8.10 6.24
N SER A 27 -9.39 -6.87 5.70
CA SER A 27 -10.56 -6.22 5.10
C SER A 27 -10.87 -6.81 3.72
N SER A 28 -11.71 -7.85 3.71
CA SER A 28 -12.28 -8.47 2.50
C SER A 28 -13.05 -7.50 1.60
N VAL A 29 -13.40 -6.31 2.08
CA VAL A 29 -14.07 -5.25 1.31
C VAL A 29 -13.10 -4.50 0.38
N HIS A 30 -11.80 -4.43 0.70
CA HIS A 30 -10.82 -3.66 -0.07
C HIS A 30 -9.91 -4.52 -0.97
N SER A 31 -9.90 -5.85 -0.80
CA SER A 31 -9.06 -6.75 -1.60
C SER A 31 -9.72 -7.27 -2.88
N GLN A 32 -11.04 -7.08 -3.02
CA GLN A 32 -11.85 -7.54 -4.16
C GLN A 32 -12.90 -6.49 -4.58
N GLY A 33 -12.64 -5.22 -4.27
CA GLY A 33 -13.53 -4.13 -4.65
C GLY A 33 -13.56 -3.94 -6.17
N PRO A 34 -14.70 -3.52 -6.76
CA PRO A 34 -14.80 -3.24 -8.20
C PRO A 34 -13.91 -2.07 -8.65
N ASP A 35 -13.35 -1.31 -7.71
CA ASP A 35 -12.40 -0.24 -7.93
C ASP A 35 -11.04 -0.74 -8.41
N LEU A 36 -10.58 -1.93 -8.00
CA LEU A 36 -9.32 -2.52 -8.48
C LEU A 36 -9.38 -2.90 -9.96
N ASP A 37 -10.49 -3.50 -10.39
CA ASP A 37 -10.70 -3.83 -11.82
C ASP A 37 -10.78 -2.56 -12.67
N TRP A 38 -11.40 -1.51 -12.15
CA TRP A 38 -11.45 -0.20 -12.78
C TRP A 38 -10.06 0.43 -12.89
N LEU A 39 -9.26 0.34 -11.82
CA LEU A 39 -7.89 0.85 -11.79
C LEU A 39 -7.02 0.18 -12.87
N VAL A 40 -7.09 -1.15 -12.97
CA VAL A 40 -6.36 -1.91 -14.00
C VAL A 40 -6.78 -1.49 -15.41
N GLN A 41 -8.08 -1.34 -15.65
CA GLN A 41 -8.60 -0.89 -16.95
C GLN A 41 -8.16 0.53 -17.28
N ALA A 42 -8.28 1.45 -16.34
CA ALA A 42 -7.95 2.86 -16.53
C ALA A 42 -6.44 3.11 -16.70
N ALA A 43 -5.59 2.28 -16.10
CA ALA A 43 -4.15 2.40 -16.22
C ALA A 43 -3.62 2.02 -17.61
N GLU A 44 -4.39 1.21 -18.36
CA GLU A 44 -4.07 0.76 -19.73
C GLU A 44 -2.64 0.23 -19.94
N LEU A 45 -2.04 -0.33 -18.88
CA LEU A 45 -0.63 -0.77 -18.89
C LEU A 45 -0.34 -1.78 -20.00
N LYS A 46 0.84 -1.67 -20.60
CA LYS A 46 1.31 -2.54 -21.69
C LYS A 46 2.37 -3.54 -21.23
N GLY A 47 2.75 -3.52 -19.96
CA GLY A 47 3.74 -4.42 -19.35
C GLY A 47 5.18 -3.94 -19.45
N SER A 48 5.41 -2.70 -19.91
CA SER A 48 6.75 -2.08 -19.97
C SER A 48 6.91 -0.95 -18.95
N GLU A 49 5.82 -0.57 -18.28
CA GLU A 49 5.77 0.56 -17.36
C GLU A 49 6.30 0.20 -15.97
N VAL A 50 6.93 1.17 -15.33
CA VAL A 50 7.24 1.15 -13.89
C VAL A 50 6.19 1.98 -13.17
N VAL A 51 5.48 1.38 -12.23
CA VAL A 51 4.37 2.01 -11.50
C VAL A 51 4.80 2.31 -10.07
N VAL A 52 4.39 3.46 -9.53
CA VAL A 52 4.61 3.82 -8.12
C VAL A 52 3.26 3.90 -7.41
N ASP A 53 3.07 3.07 -6.39
CA ASP A 53 1.90 3.10 -5.50
C ASP A 53 2.27 3.82 -4.20
N LEU A 54 1.80 5.06 -4.04
CA LEU A 54 2.10 5.91 -2.89
C LEU A 54 1.02 5.75 -1.81
N ALA A 55 1.45 5.56 -0.56
CA ALA A 55 0.60 5.17 0.56
C ALA A 55 -0.10 3.82 0.30
N THR A 56 0.70 2.83 -0.10
CA THR A 56 0.25 1.51 -0.55
C THR A 56 -0.58 0.74 0.50
N GLY A 57 -0.44 1.09 1.79
CA GLY A 57 -1.07 0.34 2.88
C GLY A 57 -0.69 -1.15 2.81
N ALA A 58 -1.71 -2.01 2.80
CA ALA A 58 -1.53 -3.46 2.68
C ALA A 58 -1.24 -3.95 1.24
N GLY A 59 -1.14 -3.06 0.24
CA GLY A 59 -0.65 -3.39 -1.10
C GLY A 59 -1.69 -3.77 -2.15
N HIS A 60 -3.00 -3.69 -1.88
CA HIS A 60 -4.06 -4.16 -2.80
C HIS A 60 -3.97 -3.56 -4.21
N ALA A 61 -3.80 -2.24 -4.32
CA ALA A 61 -3.66 -1.56 -5.61
C ALA A 61 -2.37 -1.97 -6.33
N ALA A 62 -1.24 -1.98 -5.60
CA ALA A 62 0.04 -2.47 -6.13
C ALA A 62 -0.07 -3.91 -6.67
N PHE A 63 -0.73 -4.82 -5.95
CA PHE A 63 -0.90 -6.20 -6.37
C PHE A 63 -1.85 -6.37 -7.55
N ALA A 64 -2.91 -5.54 -7.64
CA ALA A 64 -3.79 -5.54 -8.81
C ALA A 64 -3.06 -5.11 -10.09
N LEU A 65 -2.14 -4.15 -9.98
CA LEU A 65 -1.37 -3.62 -11.12
C LEU A 65 -0.14 -4.47 -11.48
N ALA A 66 0.44 -5.20 -10.52
CA ALA A 66 1.68 -5.96 -10.71
C ALA A 66 1.67 -6.95 -11.89
N PRO A 67 0.58 -7.70 -12.18
CA PRO A 67 0.53 -8.58 -13.35
C PRO A 67 0.58 -7.85 -14.71
N HIS A 68 0.34 -6.54 -14.72
CA HIS A 68 0.19 -5.74 -15.94
C HIS A 68 1.34 -4.73 -16.15
N ALA A 69 2.27 -4.62 -15.20
CA ALA A 69 3.41 -3.70 -15.25
C ALA A 69 4.73 -4.48 -15.41
N HIS A 70 5.80 -3.78 -15.79
CA HIS A 70 7.15 -4.32 -15.69
C HIS A 70 7.60 -4.41 -14.22
N GLU A 71 7.28 -3.38 -13.44
CA GLU A 71 7.62 -3.28 -12.02
C GLU A 71 6.60 -2.40 -11.29
N VAL A 72 6.28 -2.75 -10.05
CA VAL A 72 5.47 -1.92 -9.15
C VAL A 72 6.26 -1.65 -7.87
N ILE A 73 6.46 -0.37 -7.58
CA ILE A 73 7.15 0.11 -6.39
C ILE A 73 6.09 0.58 -5.39
N ALA A 74 5.89 -0.22 -4.35
CA ALA A 74 4.95 0.07 -3.28
C ALA A 74 5.63 0.86 -2.15
N ILE A 75 5.11 2.05 -1.84
CA ILE A 75 5.68 2.96 -0.84
C ILE A 75 4.61 3.27 0.20
N ASP A 76 4.93 3.03 1.46
CA ASP A 76 4.12 3.51 2.58
C ASP A 76 5.02 4.20 3.59
N PHE A 77 4.49 5.22 4.25
CA PHE A 77 5.22 5.89 5.31
C PHE A 77 5.40 4.97 6.51
N THR A 78 4.44 4.08 6.77
CA THR A 78 4.39 3.26 7.98
C THR A 78 5.01 1.88 7.79
N VAL A 79 5.96 1.54 8.65
CA VAL A 79 6.64 0.23 8.61
C VAL A 79 5.65 -0.92 8.78
N PRO A 80 4.66 -0.87 9.70
CA PRO A 80 3.68 -1.95 9.84
C PRO A 80 2.85 -2.23 8.58
N MET A 81 2.58 -1.20 7.75
CA MET A 81 1.87 -1.41 6.48
C MET A 81 2.74 -2.09 5.43
N LEU A 82 4.02 -1.72 5.35
CA LEU A 82 4.97 -2.41 4.47
C LEU A 82 5.14 -3.89 4.87
N GLU A 83 5.23 -4.19 6.17
CA GLU A 83 5.27 -5.57 6.67
C GLU A 83 3.99 -6.35 6.30
N ALA A 84 2.82 -5.71 6.43
CA ALA A 84 1.54 -6.27 6.02
C ALA A 84 1.47 -6.55 4.51
N ALA A 85 1.93 -5.62 3.68
CA ALA A 85 2.01 -5.78 2.23
C ALA A 85 2.96 -6.92 1.86
N GLN A 86 4.16 -6.97 2.44
CA GLN A 86 5.14 -8.03 2.17
C GLN A 86 4.59 -9.43 2.51
N LYS A 87 3.91 -9.55 3.66
CA LYS A 87 3.25 -10.80 4.04
C LYS A 87 2.17 -11.20 3.05
N SER A 88 1.38 -10.24 2.57
CA SER A 88 0.31 -10.46 1.58
C SER A 88 0.86 -10.85 0.20
N ALA A 89 2.05 -10.37 -0.14
CA ALA A 89 2.80 -10.76 -1.34
C ALA A 89 3.45 -12.16 -1.23
N GLY A 90 3.32 -12.85 -0.08
CA GLY A 90 3.90 -14.17 0.13
C GLY A 90 5.39 -14.16 0.49
N TYR A 91 5.97 -13.00 0.80
CA TYR A 91 7.31 -12.93 1.39
C TYR A 91 7.22 -13.26 2.87
N ALA A 92 7.90 -14.33 3.29
CA ALA A 92 8.12 -14.65 4.69
C ALA A 92 9.48 -14.10 5.14
N TYR A 93 9.52 -13.40 6.28
CA TYR A 93 10.75 -13.11 7.02
C TYR A 93 11.12 -14.29 7.93
#